data_AF-A0A497SCD0-F1
#
_entry.id   AF-A0A497SCD0-F1
#
_cell.length_a   1.000
_cell.length_b   1.000
_cell.length_c   1.000
_cell.angle_alpha   90.00
_cell.angle_beta   90.00
_cell.angle_gamma   90.00
#
_symmetry.space_group_name_H-M   'P 1'
#
loop_
_entity.id
_entity.type
_entity.pdbx_description
1 polymer ?
#
loop_
_entity_poly.entity_id
_entity_poly.type
_entity_poly.pdbx_seq_one_letter_code
_entity_poly.pdbx_strand_id
1 'polypeptide(L)'
;MVEKTQGIQMNLINVIFSIIAGIMAFLAFLYSLRFYKNINSDEKYALVVLFTRKEARIAFKFLAFCGFFHGVSMVISAIGLQLQDPIISKFSKIGCIILMMGFLYFFFTLERITKK
;
A
#
# COMPACT_ATOMS: atom_id res chain seq x y z
N MET A 1 17.03 26.10 -18.97
CA MET A 1 17.82 25.03 -18.30
C MET A 1 17.18 24.56 -17.00
N VAL A 2 16.60 25.44 -16.17
CA VAL A 2 15.93 25.08 -14.90
C VAL A 2 14.75 24.11 -15.07
N GLU A 3 13.91 24.26 -16.10
CA GLU A 3 12.80 23.32 -16.39
C GLU A 3 13.25 21.90 -16.73
N LYS A 4 14.36 21.74 -17.46
CA LYS A 4 14.90 20.41 -17.79
C LYS A 4 15.38 19.68 -16.54
N THR A 5 16.01 20.39 -15.59
CA THR A 5 16.50 19.81 -14.34
C THR A 5 15.34 19.39 -13.42
N GLN A 6 14.27 20.18 -13.35
CA GLN A 6 13.05 19.81 -12.63
C GLN A 6 12.34 18.61 -13.26
N GLY A 7 12.28 18.52 -14.59
CA GLY A 7 11.75 17.36 -15.30
C GLY A 7 12.52 16.07 -15.01
N ILE A 8 13.87 16.13 -14.95
CA ILE A 8 14.73 14.99 -14.63
C ILE A 8 14.54 14.52 -13.18
N GLN A 9 14.51 15.44 -12.22
CA GLN A 9 14.26 15.10 -10.80
C GLN A 9 12.86 14.49 -10.60
N MET A 10 11.84 15.04 -11.27
CA MET A 10 10.47 14.54 -11.16
C MET A 10 10.34 13.13 -11.76
N ASN A 11 11.13 12.82 -12.80
CA ASN A 11 11.18 11.49 -13.40
C ASN A 11 11.84 10.47 -12.47
N LEU A 12 12.94 10.83 -11.81
CA LEU A 12 13.62 9.94 -10.86
C LEU A 12 12.73 9.55 -9.67
N ILE A 13 12.00 10.53 -9.10
CA ILE A 13 11.07 10.27 -8.00
C ILE A 13 9.98 9.29 -8.45
N ASN A 14 9.37 9.52 -9.62
CA ASN A 14 8.32 8.63 -10.14
C ASN A 14 8.85 7.21 -10.44
N VAL A 15 10.10 7.08 -10.92
CA VAL A 15 10.76 5.78 -11.10
C VAL A 15 10.93 5.06 -9.76
N ILE A 16 11.40 5.75 -8.71
CA ILE A 16 11.52 5.18 -7.36
C ILE A 16 10.16 4.68 -6.86
N PHE A 17 9.10 5.49 -6.99
CA PHE A 17 7.75 5.07 -6.60
C PHE A 17 7.27 3.84 -7.37
N SER A 18 7.57 3.77 -8.67
CA SER A 18 7.19 2.63 -9.51
C SER A 18 7.90 1.34 -9.09
N ILE A 19 9.20 1.44 -8.75
CA ILE A 19 9.97 0.30 -8.23
C ILE A 19 9.39 -0.19 -6.91
N ILE A 20 9.15 0.71 -5.94
CA ILE A 20 8.62 0.30 -4.63
C ILE A 20 7.20 -0.26 -4.79
N ALA A 21 6.35 0.33 -5.63
CA ALA A 21 5.02 -0.22 -5.93
C ALA A 21 5.11 -1.62 -6.56
N GLY A 22 6.06 -1.85 -7.46
CA GLY A 22 6.35 -3.16 -8.04
C GLY A 22 6.76 -4.19 -6.99
N ILE A 23 7.65 -3.82 -6.06
CA ILE A 23 8.06 -4.69 -4.94
C ILE A 23 6.84 -5.02 -4.05
N MET A 24 6.01 -4.02 -3.72
CA MET A 24 4.81 -4.22 -2.92
C MET A 24 3.80 -5.14 -3.59
N ALA A 25 3.58 -4.98 -4.90
CA ALA A 25 2.70 -5.83 -5.68
C ALA A 25 3.24 -7.27 -5.76
N PHE A 26 4.55 -7.43 -5.94
CA PHE A 26 5.20 -8.74 -5.96
C PHE A 26 5.11 -9.45 -4.60
N LEU A 27 5.33 -8.73 -3.50
CA LEU A 27 5.13 -9.26 -2.15
C LEU A 27 3.66 -9.65 -1.94
N ALA A 28 2.71 -8.78 -2.28
CA ALA A 28 1.29 -9.07 -2.18
C ALA A 28 0.91 -10.32 -2.99
N PHE A 29 1.45 -10.47 -4.20
CA PHE A 29 1.27 -11.66 -5.03
C PHE A 29 1.86 -12.92 -4.37
N LEU A 30 3.12 -12.89 -3.91
CA LEU A 30 3.76 -14.03 -3.24
C LEU A 30 2.99 -14.45 -1.98
N TYR A 31 2.54 -13.49 -1.18
CA TYR A 31 1.74 -13.76 0.01
C TYR A 31 0.36 -14.32 -0.35
N SER A 32 -0.31 -13.76 -1.36
CA SER A 32 -1.60 -14.27 -1.84
C SER A 32 -1.45 -15.69 -2.41
N LEU A 33 -0.35 -15.98 -3.12
CA LEU A 33 -0.07 -17.30 -3.67
C LEU A 33 0.24 -18.32 -2.57
N ARG A 34 1.01 -17.94 -1.55
CA ARG A 34 1.30 -18.79 -0.39
C ARG A 34 0.05 -19.06 0.44
N PHE A 35 -0.77 -18.03 0.63
CA PHE A 35 -2.06 -18.12 1.29
C PHE A 35 -3.01 -19.03 0.51
N TYR A 36 -3.10 -18.87 -0.81
CA TYR A 36 -3.90 -19.73 -1.70
C TYR A 36 -3.45 -21.20 -1.65
N LYS A 37 -2.14 -21.46 -1.71
CA LYS A 37 -1.59 -22.82 -1.57
C LYS A 37 -1.93 -23.45 -0.22
N ASN A 38 -1.97 -22.66 0.86
CA ASN A 38 -2.35 -23.13 2.19
C ASN A 38 -3.89 -23.20 2.39
N ILE A 39 -4.69 -22.46 1.62
CA ILE A 39 -6.15 -22.51 1.65
C ILE A 39 -6.69 -23.83 1.11
N ASN A 40 -6.07 -24.41 0.08
CA ASN A 40 -6.44 -25.73 -0.44
C ASN A 40 -6.26 -26.85 0.62
N SER A 41 -5.58 -26.57 1.74
CA SER A 41 -5.53 -27.45 2.91
C SER A 41 -6.44 -27.02 4.08
N ASP A 42 -6.80 -25.73 4.23
CA ASP A 42 -7.69 -25.30 5.32
C ASP A 42 -8.18 -23.83 5.19
N GLU A 43 -9.20 -23.58 4.38
CA GLU A 43 -9.84 -22.25 4.19
C GLU A 43 -10.32 -21.62 5.51
N LYS A 44 -10.69 -22.46 6.49
CA LYS A 44 -11.01 -22.07 7.86
C LYS A 44 -9.82 -21.41 8.57
N TYR A 45 -8.60 -21.92 8.39
CA TYR A 45 -7.43 -21.44 9.13
C TYR A 45 -7.05 -20.01 8.77
N ALA A 46 -7.14 -19.66 7.49
CA ALA A 46 -6.88 -18.33 6.95
C ALA A 46 -7.76 -17.22 7.57
N LEU A 47 -9.07 -17.42 7.53
CA LEU A 47 -10.05 -16.53 8.16
C LEU A 47 -9.90 -16.56 9.69
N VAL A 48 -9.72 -17.74 10.27
CA VAL A 48 -9.49 -17.88 11.71
C VAL A 48 -8.27 -17.07 12.13
N VAL A 49 -7.13 -17.12 11.44
CA VAL A 49 -5.94 -16.32 11.80
C VAL A 49 -6.23 -14.83 11.76
N LEU A 50 -6.89 -14.34 10.70
CA LEU A 50 -7.28 -12.93 10.57
C LEU A 50 -8.24 -12.47 11.67
N PHE A 51 -9.19 -13.31 12.08
CA PHE A 51 -10.24 -12.94 13.05
C PHE A 51 -9.94 -13.33 14.51
N THR A 52 -9.04 -14.29 14.76
CA THR A 52 -8.70 -14.75 16.12
C THR A 52 -7.42 -14.12 16.65
N ARG A 53 -6.40 -13.91 15.81
CA ARG A 53 -5.14 -13.29 16.26
C ARG A 53 -5.35 -11.78 16.39
N LYS A 54 -5.20 -11.27 17.63
CA LYS A 54 -5.30 -9.83 17.92
C LYS A 54 -4.37 -8.99 17.02
N GLU A 55 -3.17 -9.51 16.76
CA GLU A 55 -2.16 -8.85 15.93
C GLU A 55 -2.62 -8.71 14.47
N ALA A 56 -3.18 -9.77 13.87
CA ALA A 56 -3.73 -9.74 12.52
C ALA A 56 -4.87 -8.73 12.40
N ARG A 57 -5.77 -8.68 13.39
CA ARG A 57 -6.87 -7.70 13.44
C ARG A 57 -6.37 -6.27 13.55
N ILE A 58 -5.34 -6.01 14.36
CA ILE A 58 -4.74 -4.68 14.49
C ILE A 58 -4.11 -4.27 13.15
N ALA A 59 -3.36 -5.17 12.53
CA ALA A 59 -2.72 -4.89 11.25
C ALA A 59 -3.73 -4.68 10.12
N PHE A 60 -4.82 -5.45 10.10
CA PHE A 60 -5.91 -5.25 9.15
C PHE A 60 -6.61 -3.90 9.35
N LYS A 61 -6.92 -3.53 10.60
CA LYS A 61 -7.51 -2.21 10.93
C LYS A 61 -6.58 -1.06 10.50
N PHE A 62 -5.28 -1.20 10.73
CA PHE A 62 -4.29 -0.21 10.30
C PHE A 62 -4.26 -0.10 8.77
N LEU A 63 -4.24 -1.23 8.05
CA LEU A 63 -4.32 -1.23 6.58
C LEU A 63 -5.60 -0.55 6.06
N ALA A 64 -6.75 -0.84 6.66
CA ALA A 64 -8.02 -0.20 6.30
C ALA A 64 -7.99 1.33 6.53
N PHE A 65 -7.39 1.76 7.64
CA PHE A 65 -7.20 3.19 7.95
C PHE A 65 -6.26 3.88 6.97
N CYS A 66 -5.15 3.23 6.60
CA CYS A 66 -4.27 3.69 5.52
C CYS A 66 -5.01 3.80 4.18
N GLY A 67 -5.86 2.82 3.87
CA GLY A 67 -6.72 2.83 2.68
C GLY A 67 -7.69 4.02 2.65
N PHE A 68 -8.31 4.34 3.79
CA PHE A 68 -9.18 5.51 3.92
C PHE A 68 -8.42 6.81 3.60
N PHE A 69 -7.25 7.03 4.21
CA PHE A 69 -6.44 8.23 3.93
C PHE A 69 -5.93 8.30 2.50
N HIS A 70 -5.56 7.17 1.91
CA HIS A 70 -5.24 7.12 0.50
C HIS A 70 -6.42 7.57 -0.36
N GLY A 71 -7.62 7.03 -0.12
CA GLY A 71 -8.84 7.46 -0.81
C GLY A 71 -9.09 8.97 -0.69
N VAL A 72 -9.03 9.53 0.53
CA VAL A 72 -9.17 10.98 0.77
C VAL A 72 -8.12 11.78 0.00
N SER A 73 -6.86 11.34 0.01
CA SER A 73 -5.78 12.03 -0.71
C SER A 73 -5.98 12.03 -2.23
N MET A 74 -6.58 10.98 -2.80
CA MET A 74 -6.88 10.89 -4.22
C MET A 74 -7.99 11.87 -4.61
N VAL A 75 -9.03 12.00 -3.77
CA VAL A 75 -10.11 13.00 -3.97
C VAL A 75 -9.54 14.41 -3.92
N ILE A 76 -8.72 14.72 -2.91
CA ILE A 76 -8.07 16.03 -2.77
C ILE A 76 -7.16 16.32 -3.99
N SER A 77 -6.37 15.35 -4.41
CA SER A 77 -5.50 15.45 -5.59
C SER A 77 -6.30 15.70 -6.88
N ALA A 78 -7.44 15.03 -7.05
CA ALA A 78 -8.34 15.24 -8.19
C ALA A 78 -8.94 16.66 -8.21
N ILE A 79 -9.34 17.19 -7.05
CA ILE A 79 -9.79 18.59 -6.92
C ILE A 79 -8.64 19.54 -7.27
N GLY A 80 -7.42 19.28 -6.77
CA GLY A 80 -6.23 20.06 -7.10
C GLY A 80 -5.93 20.10 -8.60
N LEU A 81 -6.12 18.98 -9.31
CA LEU A 81 -5.98 18.92 -10.76
C LEU A 81 -7.02 19.79 -11.48
N GLN A 82 -8.29 19.79 -11.03
CA GLN A 82 -9.33 20.64 -11.60
C GLN A 82 -9.06 22.12 -11.37
N LEU A 83 -8.51 22.48 -10.21
CA LEU A 83 -8.12 23.85 -9.86
C LEU A 83 -6.78 24.29 -10.47
N GLN A 84 -6.10 23.40 -11.21
CA GLN A 84 -4.73 23.61 -11.71
C GLN A 84 -3.72 23.97 -10.61
N ASP A 85 -3.97 23.52 -9.37
CA ASP A 85 -3.07 23.74 -8.23
C ASP A 85 -1.98 22.65 -8.19
N PRO A 86 -0.70 23.01 -8.43
CA PRO A 86 0.41 22.05 -8.50
C PRO A 86 0.83 21.47 -7.14
N ILE A 87 0.38 22.07 -6.03
CA ILE A 87 0.65 21.58 -4.67
C ILE A 87 -0.42 20.57 -4.28
N ILE A 88 -1.69 20.95 -4.42
CA ILE A 88 -2.83 20.10 -4.03
C ILE A 88 -2.87 18.84 -4.92
N SER A 89 -2.59 18.98 -6.22
CA SER A 89 -2.52 17.84 -7.15
C SER A 89 -1.49 16.78 -6.76
N LYS A 90 -0.47 17.10 -5.95
CA LYS A 90 0.57 16.15 -5.50
C LYS A 90 0.19 15.36 -4.24
N PHE A 91 -0.95 15.64 -3.59
CA PHE A 91 -1.36 14.93 -2.36
C PHE A 91 -1.56 13.43 -2.53
N SER A 92 -1.91 12.97 -3.74
CA SER A 92 -2.02 11.54 -4.07
C SER A 92 -0.74 10.77 -3.75
N LYS A 93 0.44 11.39 -3.93
CA LYS A 93 1.73 10.79 -3.59
C LYS A 93 1.84 10.46 -2.11
N ILE A 94 1.36 11.36 -1.25
CA ILE A 94 1.37 11.17 0.21
C ILE A 94 0.47 9.99 0.59
N GLY A 95 -0.73 9.92 0.01
CA GLY A 95 -1.63 8.79 0.25
C GLY A 95 -1.07 7.45 -0.21
N CYS A 96 -0.37 7.42 -1.36
CA CYS A 96 0.31 6.20 -1.81
C CYS A 96 1.36 5.73 -0.80
N ILE A 97 2.17 6.64 -0.22
CA ILE A 97 3.14 6.29 0.82
C ILE A 97 2.43 5.68 2.03
N ILE A 98 1.36 6.32 2.51
CA ILE A 98 0.58 5.85 3.67
C ILE A 98 0.03 4.44 3.41
N LEU A 99 -0.55 4.21 2.23
CA LEU A 99 -1.07 2.90 1.84
C LEU A 99 0.02 1.84 1.78
N MET A 100 1.18 2.18 1.23
CA MET A 100 2.33 1.27 1.16
C MET A 100 2.86 0.89 2.55
N MET A 101 2.92 1.85 3.48
CA MET A 101 3.25 1.58 4.88
C MET A 101 2.23 0.63 5.52
N GLY A 102 0.94 0.82 5.24
CA GLY A 102 -0.15 -0.06 5.68
C GLY A 102 0.04 -1.50 5.17
N PHE A 103 0.31 -1.67 3.88
CA PHE A 103 0.56 -2.98 3.29
C PHE A 103 1.80 -3.65 3.86
N LEU A 104 2.91 -2.91 4.00
CA LEU A 104 4.15 -3.45 4.60
C LEU A 104 3.88 -4.00 6.00
N TYR A 105 3.25 -3.19 6.86
CA TYR A 105 2.92 -3.59 8.23
C TYR A 105 2.01 -4.82 8.27
N PHE A 106 1.00 -4.86 7.39
CA PHE A 106 0.08 -5.98 7.31
C PHE A 106 0.78 -7.28 6.89
N PHE A 107 1.56 -7.25 5.81
CA PHE A 107 2.24 -8.44 5.31
C PHE A 107 3.33 -8.94 6.27
N PHE A 108 4.11 -8.04 6.88
CA PHE A 108 5.07 -8.44 7.92
C PHE A 108 4.38 -9.06 9.14
N THR A 109 3.24 -8.52 9.55
CA THR A 109 2.48 -9.09 10.67
C THR A 109 1.94 -10.46 10.31
N LEU A 110 1.37 -10.63 9.12
CA LEU A 110 0.91 -11.93 8.62
C LEU A 110 2.06 -12.95 8.54
N GLU A 111 3.23 -12.56 8.05
CA GLU A 111 4.40 -13.43 7.99
C GLU A 111 4.82 -13.89 9.40
N ARG A 112 4.84 -12.96 10.37
CA ARG A 112 5.24 -13.27 11.74
C ARG A 112 4.31 -14.26 12.42
N ILE A 113 3.01 -14.14 12.21
CA ILE A 113 2.01 -15.00 12.86
C ILE A 113 1.80 -16.34 12.15
N THR A 114 2.15 -16.45 10.87
CA THR A 114 2.04 -17.70 10.09
C THR A 114 3.28 -18.58 10.20
N LYS A 115 4.42 -18.04 10.61
CA LYS A 115 5.65 -18.80 10.93
C LYS A 115 5.67 -19.40 12.35
N LYS A 116 4.71 -19.04 13.21
CA LYS A 116 4.55 -19.61 14.57
C LYS A 116 3.49 -20.69 14.57
#